data_AF-A0A374WBR1-F1
#
_entry.id   AF-A0A374WBR1-F1
#
_cell.length_a   1.000
_cell.length_b   1.000
_cell.length_c   1.000
_cell.angle_alpha   90.00
_cell.angle_beta   90.00
_cell.angle_gamma   90.00
#
_symmetry.space_group_name_H-M   'P 1'
#
loop_
_entity.id
_entity.type
_entity.pdbx_description
1 polymer ?
#
loop_
_entity_poly.entity_id
_entity_poly.type
_entity_poly.pdbx_seq_one_letter_code
_entity_poly.pdbx_strand_id
1 'polypeptide(L)'
;MLYKKIPLFFLFFLFAVCILAQMPEYYSDKLNGKKNKELKTTLYLLLKDHTRIPYGSSYGATWTVFRKSDVRPDGSIWDMYSNTRRSFPSGTTGSNRDMNIEHSAPKSWWGEGSDSREFQYDASFDLHHLVPSDAKANMAKSNYILGEVETATFDNGVSKVGTAYVGNQAVSAFEPADEYKGDFARMYFYVVTCYQNYSWVSSGAKMFQSNEYPTLTDYGKELLLKWHRQDPVSQKEIDRNNAVYSFQHNRNPYIDYPDLVEYIWGKNIGVEYYMENIPHILEYKSGDFIEFPDTKKGITLYKTIHLQGKDIKSKVSLSISGDNFVVKPTEVTADQLNKGIDIELIYIPLGFGWQSEDLLISGGGLADNIVIHLKGLSVPEQVARIFPVDLKASYRLNDGSVPLQLNIDGASAWSGNGVALVNGGYVFNPEVAGVGTHYLSWNCNGVSGKVKVIVK
;
A
#
# COMPACT_ATOMS: atom_id res chain seq x y z
N MET A 1 55.10 43.70 -39.11
CA MET A 1 54.49 42.39 -38.75
C MET A 1 54.49 42.25 -37.24
N LEU A 2 53.34 42.45 -36.60
CA LEU A 2 53.13 42.15 -35.18
C LEU A 2 51.76 41.49 -35.06
N TYR A 3 51.76 40.15 -35.02
CA TYR A 3 50.57 39.37 -34.67
C TYR A 3 50.38 39.44 -33.15
N LYS A 4 49.31 40.14 -32.73
CA LYS A 4 48.82 40.12 -31.35
C LYS A 4 48.24 38.74 -31.05
N LYS A 5 48.80 38.06 -30.06
CA LYS A 5 48.27 36.81 -29.50
C LYS A 5 47.05 37.14 -28.64
N ILE A 6 45.92 36.52 -28.94
CA ILE A 6 44.71 36.50 -28.11
C ILE A 6 44.83 35.28 -27.17
N PRO A 7 44.78 35.44 -25.84
CA PRO A 7 44.66 34.28 -24.94
C PRO A 7 43.21 33.82 -24.88
N LEU A 8 42.98 32.59 -25.34
CA LEU A 8 41.71 31.88 -25.29
C LEU A 8 41.49 31.37 -23.85
N PHE A 9 40.63 32.04 -23.09
CA PHE A 9 40.16 31.56 -21.78
C PHE A 9 39.16 30.41 -22.01
N PHE A 10 39.63 29.16 -21.94
CA PHE A 10 38.76 27.99 -21.84
C PHE A 10 38.30 27.87 -20.38
N LEU A 11 37.11 28.40 -20.08
CA LEU A 11 36.40 28.15 -18.83
C LEU A 11 35.80 26.73 -18.91
N PHE A 12 36.54 25.73 -18.41
CA PHE A 12 36.06 24.36 -18.29
C PHE A 12 35.07 24.31 -17.12
N PHE A 13 33.78 24.54 -17.40
CA PHE A 13 32.70 24.33 -16.45
C PHE A 13 32.48 22.81 -16.34
N LEU A 14 33.18 22.18 -15.39
CA LEU A 14 32.96 20.78 -15.04
C LEU A 14 31.61 20.68 -14.32
N PHE A 15 30.53 20.48 -15.10
CA PHE A 15 29.30 19.95 -14.55
C PHE A 15 29.59 18.51 -14.10
N ALA A 16 29.85 18.34 -12.81
CA ALA A 16 29.75 17.06 -12.15
C ALA A 16 28.26 16.66 -12.18
N VAL A 17 27.86 15.96 -13.24
CA VAL A 17 26.62 15.18 -13.22
C VAL A 17 26.89 14.04 -12.25
N CYS A 18 26.53 14.23 -10.98
CA CYS A 18 26.32 13.13 -10.06
C CYS A 18 25.19 12.29 -10.66
N ILE A 19 25.55 11.23 -11.38
CA ILE A 19 24.63 10.15 -11.67
C ILE A 19 24.32 9.54 -10.31
N LEU A 20 23.27 10.03 -9.65
CA LEU A 20 22.63 9.30 -8.57
C LEU A 20 22.31 7.93 -9.17
N ALA A 21 23.03 6.90 -8.73
CA ALA A 21 22.66 5.54 -9.05
C ALA A 21 21.19 5.41 -8.72
N GLN A 22 20.38 5.15 -9.75
CA GLN A 22 18.94 5.00 -9.61
C GLN A 22 18.75 3.92 -8.56
N MET A 23 18.23 4.32 -7.39
CA MET A 23 17.94 3.38 -6.32
C MET A 23 17.12 2.25 -6.93
N PRO A 24 17.48 0.97 -6.73
CA PRO A 24 16.70 -0.14 -7.25
C PRO A 24 15.22 0.04 -6.92
N GLU A 25 14.34 -0.52 -7.74
CA GLU A 25 12.87 -0.53 -7.62
C GLU A 25 12.38 -1.28 -6.37
N TYR A 26 13.00 -1.03 -5.22
CA TYR A 26 12.80 -1.74 -3.97
C TYR A 26 11.48 -1.33 -3.31
N TYR A 27 11.16 -0.04 -3.30
CA TYR A 27 9.93 0.47 -2.71
C TYR A 27 8.79 0.63 -3.72
N SER A 28 9.11 0.92 -4.99
CA SER A 28 8.17 1.22 -6.08
C SER A 28 7.07 2.23 -5.69
N ASP A 29 5.97 2.27 -6.43
CA ASP A 29 4.76 3.04 -6.10
C ASP A 29 3.90 2.41 -4.99
N LYS A 30 4.32 1.29 -4.38
CA LYS A 30 3.53 0.57 -3.36
C LYS A 30 3.18 1.43 -2.16
N LEU A 31 3.95 2.50 -1.89
CA LEU A 31 3.65 3.42 -0.78
C LEU A 31 2.68 4.54 -1.17
N ASN A 32 2.46 4.77 -2.46
CA ASN A 32 1.67 5.90 -2.96
C ASN A 32 0.19 5.76 -2.54
N GLY A 33 -0.40 6.88 -2.13
CA GLY A 33 -1.79 6.93 -1.67
C GLY A 33 -2.03 6.31 -0.29
N LYS A 34 -1.00 5.76 0.36
CA LYS A 34 -1.12 5.13 1.68
C LYS A 34 -0.86 6.11 2.80
N LYS A 35 -1.50 5.88 3.95
CA LYS A 35 -1.33 6.70 5.17
C LYS A 35 -1.44 5.87 6.44
N ASN A 36 -0.98 6.42 7.56
CA ASN A 36 -1.12 5.84 8.90
C ASN A 36 -0.68 4.36 8.95
N LYS A 37 -1.52 3.50 9.53
CA LYS A 37 -1.33 2.05 9.65
C LYS A 37 -1.08 1.36 8.30
N GLU A 38 -1.76 1.79 7.24
CA GLU A 38 -1.63 1.16 5.92
C GLU A 38 -0.23 1.40 5.33
N LEU A 39 0.26 2.64 5.42
CA LEU A 39 1.61 3.00 4.99
C LEU A 39 2.67 2.20 5.76
N LYS A 40 2.57 2.18 7.10
CA LYS A 40 3.52 1.45 7.95
C LYS A 40 3.48 -0.06 7.69
N THR A 41 2.29 -0.65 7.54
CA THR A 41 2.15 -2.09 7.28
C THR A 41 2.71 -2.46 5.89
N THR A 42 2.58 -1.57 4.90
CA THR A 42 3.16 -1.78 3.58
C THR A 42 4.69 -1.79 3.65
N LEU A 43 5.29 -0.86 4.41
CA LEU A 43 6.72 -0.92 4.69
C LEU A 43 7.11 -2.22 5.40
N TYR A 44 6.39 -2.64 6.44
CA TYR A 44 6.63 -3.93 7.11
C TYR A 44 6.68 -5.10 6.09
N LEU A 45 5.71 -5.19 5.18
CA LEU A 45 5.65 -6.25 4.18
C LEU A 45 6.83 -6.22 3.19
N LEU A 46 7.39 -5.04 2.90
CA LEU A 46 8.59 -4.90 2.06
C LEU A 46 9.87 -5.31 2.79
N LEU A 47 9.95 -5.05 4.11
CA LEU A 47 11.18 -5.18 4.89
C LEU A 47 11.37 -6.54 5.55
N LYS A 48 10.27 -7.21 5.94
CA LYS A 48 10.29 -8.37 6.84
C LYS A 48 11.06 -9.58 6.27
N ASP A 49 11.08 -9.74 4.95
CA ASP A 49 11.70 -10.87 4.28
C ASP A 49 13.09 -10.46 3.80
N HIS A 50 14.10 -10.71 4.64
CA HIS A 50 15.50 -10.38 4.35
C HIS A 50 16.43 -11.60 4.49
N THR A 51 17.62 -11.49 3.90
CA THR A 51 18.61 -12.56 3.93
C THR A 51 19.32 -12.60 5.28
N ARG A 52 19.15 -13.68 6.04
CA ARG A 52 19.85 -13.88 7.31
C ARG A 52 21.35 -14.08 7.07
N ILE A 53 22.16 -13.13 7.54
CA ILE A 53 23.62 -13.23 7.55
C ILE A 53 24.07 -13.89 8.87
N PRO A 54 24.95 -14.92 8.85
CA PRO A 54 25.42 -15.55 10.08
C PRO A 54 26.01 -14.55 11.08
N TYR A 55 25.71 -14.73 12.36
CA TYR A 55 26.24 -13.88 13.41
C TYR A 55 27.71 -14.21 13.69
N GLY A 56 28.57 -13.20 13.81
CA GLY A 56 29.94 -13.36 14.29
C GLY A 56 31.02 -12.92 13.30
N SER A 57 32.20 -13.51 13.43
CA SER A 57 33.44 -13.03 12.81
C SER A 57 34.06 -13.94 11.73
N SER A 58 33.39 -15.04 11.39
CA SER A 58 33.77 -15.89 10.27
C SER A 58 33.53 -15.19 8.92
N TYR A 59 34.12 -15.76 7.85
CA TYR A 59 33.86 -15.27 6.49
C TYR A 59 32.38 -15.38 6.14
N GLY A 60 31.80 -14.31 5.62
CA GLY A 60 30.38 -14.22 5.29
C GLY A 60 29.45 -13.95 6.48
N ALA A 61 29.99 -13.72 7.68
CA ALA A 61 29.22 -13.35 8.87
C ALA A 61 29.17 -11.82 9.08
N THR A 62 28.54 -11.36 10.17
CA THR A 62 28.37 -9.95 10.55
C THR A 62 29.61 -9.07 10.31
N TRP A 63 30.79 -9.49 10.76
CA TRP A 63 32.01 -8.69 10.60
C TRP A 63 32.49 -8.58 9.15
N THR A 64 32.09 -9.49 8.26
CA THR A 64 32.33 -9.35 6.81
C THR A 64 31.55 -8.16 6.27
N VAL A 65 30.32 -7.94 6.76
CA VAL A 65 29.50 -6.80 6.35
C VAL A 65 30.04 -5.50 6.95
N PHE A 66 30.42 -5.48 8.23
CA PHE A 66 31.01 -4.29 8.88
C PHE A 66 32.24 -3.75 8.17
N ARG A 67 33.07 -4.62 7.56
CA ARG A 67 34.22 -4.21 6.74
C ARG A 67 33.83 -3.39 5.51
N LYS A 68 32.56 -3.41 5.10
CA LYS A 68 32.00 -2.64 3.99
C LYS A 68 31.06 -1.54 4.47
N SER A 69 30.26 -1.79 5.50
CA SER A 69 29.20 -0.90 5.97
C SER A 69 29.63 0.10 7.04
N ASP A 70 30.64 -0.23 7.85
CA ASP A 70 31.04 0.53 9.03
C ASP A 70 32.55 0.80 9.00
N VAL A 71 33.01 1.39 7.90
CA VAL A 71 34.41 1.74 7.65
C VAL A 71 34.55 3.23 7.34
N ARG A 72 35.47 3.90 8.01
CA ARG A 72 35.80 5.31 7.78
C ARG A 72 36.66 5.47 6.52
N PRO A 73 36.74 6.68 5.94
CA PRO A 73 37.61 6.94 4.79
C PRO A 73 39.10 6.61 5.04
N ASP A 74 39.55 6.66 6.29
CA ASP A 74 40.91 6.29 6.72
C ASP A 74 41.11 4.77 6.92
N GLY A 75 40.07 3.96 6.67
CA GLY A 75 40.09 2.51 6.82
C GLY A 75 39.88 2.01 8.26
N SER A 76 39.71 2.90 9.24
CA SER A 76 39.35 2.51 10.60
C SER A 76 37.87 2.12 10.72
N ILE A 77 37.53 1.36 11.76
CA ILE A 77 36.15 0.95 12.05
C ILE A 77 35.34 2.20 12.43
N TRP A 78 34.15 2.34 11.86
CA TRP A 78 33.21 3.40 12.23
C TRP A 78 32.45 3.03 13.50
N ASP A 79 33.09 3.24 14.64
CA ASP A 79 32.46 3.11 15.96
C ASP A 79 31.63 4.36 16.30
N MET A 80 30.36 4.17 16.65
CA MET A 80 29.43 5.22 17.12
C MET A 80 29.35 5.30 18.65
N TYR A 81 30.12 4.49 19.37
CA TYR A 81 30.10 4.38 20.83
C TYR A 81 31.37 4.88 21.50
N SER A 82 32.42 5.18 20.74
CA SER A 82 33.71 5.63 21.27
C SER A 82 34.52 6.43 20.26
N ASN A 83 35.32 7.38 20.74
CA ASN A 83 36.29 8.10 19.93
C ASN A 83 37.58 7.29 19.68
N THR A 84 37.71 6.11 20.30
CA THR A 84 38.91 5.27 20.13
C THR A 84 38.96 4.70 18.72
N ARG A 85 39.91 5.18 17.91
CA ARG A 85 40.15 4.65 16.56
C ARG A 85 40.69 3.23 16.63
N ARG A 86 39.97 2.29 16.02
CA ARG A 86 40.33 0.87 15.93
C ARG A 86 40.28 0.42 14.49
N SER A 87 41.14 -0.52 14.12
CA SER A 87 41.18 -1.08 12.77
C SER A 87 40.63 -2.49 12.76
N PHE A 88 40.08 -2.88 11.61
CA PHE A 88 39.79 -4.28 11.35
C PHE A 88 41.10 -5.10 11.33
N PRO A 89 41.10 -6.36 11.82
CA PRO A 89 42.24 -7.25 11.69
C PRO A 89 42.66 -7.44 10.22
N SER A 90 43.92 -7.77 9.97
CA SER A 90 44.41 -8.15 8.65
C SER A 90 43.68 -9.37 8.10
N GLY A 91 43.51 -9.44 6.77
CA GLY A 91 42.78 -10.52 6.10
C GLY A 91 41.31 -10.19 5.85
N THR A 92 40.51 -11.21 5.57
CA THR A 92 39.10 -11.08 5.17
C THR A 92 38.09 -11.43 6.28
N THR A 93 38.57 -11.81 7.46
CA THR A 93 37.74 -12.28 8.59
C THR A 93 38.21 -11.70 9.93
N GLY A 94 37.50 -12.03 11.01
CA GLY A 94 37.90 -11.65 12.37
C GLY A 94 37.35 -10.29 12.83
N SER A 95 37.27 -10.15 14.15
CA SER A 95 36.89 -8.94 14.86
C SER A 95 38.09 -8.32 15.56
N ASN A 96 38.05 -7.01 15.80
CA ASN A 96 38.99 -6.40 16.73
C ASN A 96 38.65 -6.89 18.16
N ARG A 97 39.68 -7.24 18.97
CA ARG A 97 39.49 -7.86 20.30
C ARG A 97 38.74 -6.97 21.30
N ASP A 98 38.78 -5.66 21.08
CA ASP A 98 38.16 -4.67 21.96
C ASP A 98 36.83 -4.15 21.39
N MET A 99 36.28 -4.86 20.39
CA MET A 99 35.03 -4.50 19.73
C MET A 99 34.02 -5.64 19.82
N ASN A 100 32.77 -5.27 20.04
CA ASN A 100 31.62 -6.18 19.99
C ASN A 100 30.74 -5.89 18.78
N ILE A 101 29.89 -6.85 18.43
CA ILE A 101 28.71 -6.61 17.62
C ILE A 101 27.63 -6.15 18.60
N GLU A 102 27.14 -4.94 18.40
CA GLU A 102 26.13 -4.33 19.26
C GLU A 102 24.76 -4.33 18.60
N HIS A 103 23.77 -4.84 19.33
CA HIS A 103 22.36 -4.69 18.98
C HIS A 103 21.88 -3.33 19.47
N SER A 104 21.79 -2.34 18.57
CA SER A 104 21.37 -0.98 18.93
C SER A 104 20.05 -1.03 19.70
N ALA A 105 19.04 -1.69 19.14
CA ALA A 105 17.87 -2.15 19.88
C ALA A 105 18.20 -3.50 20.58
N PRO A 106 18.23 -3.58 21.91
CA PRO A 106 18.72 -4.77 22.62
C PRO A 106 17.86 -6.03 22.36
N LYS A 107 18.50 -7.18 22.11
CA LYS A 107 17.80 -8.44 21.86
C LYS A 107 16.87 -8.94 22.97
N SER A 108 17.16 -8.55 24.21
CA SER A 108 16.30 -8.88 25.35
C SER A 108 14.92 -8.22 25.25
N TRP A 109 14.75 -7.20 24.40
CA TRP A 109 13.49 -6.50 24.23
C TRP A 109 12.44 -7.30 23.46
N TRP A 110 12.82 -8.36 22.74
CA TRP A 110 11.87 -9.29 22.10
C TRP A 110 11.92 -10.69 22.72
N GLY A 111 12.38 -10.78 23.97
CA GLY A 111 12.38 -12.03 24.76
C GLY A 111 13.61 -12.91 24.54
N GLU A 112 14.60 -12.46 23.77
CA GLU A 112 15.80 -13.25 23.52
C GLU A 112 16.91 -12.98 24.54
N GLY A 113 17.23 -14.01 25.34
CA GLY A 113 18.24 -13.96 26.40
C GLY A 113 19.69 -14.16 25.91
N SER A 114 20.65 -14.10 26.85
CA SER A 114 22.07 -14.38 26.57
C SER A 114 22.34 -15.83 26.15
N ASP A 115 21.53 -16.76 26.65
CA ASP A 115 21.78 -18.21 26.57
C ASP A 115 20.98 -18.92 25.46
N SER A 116 20.31 -18.16 24.59
CA SER A 116 19.61 -18.73 23.44
C SER A 116 20.64 -19.33 22.47
N ARG A 117 20.83 -20.65 22.55
CA ARG A 117 21.79 -21.43 21.72
C ARG A 117 21.50 -21.35 20.21
N GLU A 118 20.35 -20.79 19.86
CA GLU A 118 19.95 -20.47 18.51
C GLU A 118 19.26 -19.11 18.62
N PHE A 119 19.84 -18.08 18.01
CA PHE A 119 19.13 -16.81 17.86
C PHE A 119 17.87 -17.10 17.02
N GLN A 120 16.71 -17.01 17.65
CA GLN A 120 15.44 -17.44 17.06
C GLN A 120 14.80 -16.33 16.23
N TYR A 121 15.13 -15.08 16.56
CA TYR A 121 14.50 -13.90 15.99
C TYR A 121 15.37 -13.27 14.90
N ASP A 122 14.77 -12.92 13.77
CA ASP A 122 15.51 -12.33 12.64
C ASP A 122 16.07 -10.94 12.97
N ALA A 123 15.44 -10.22 13.90
CA ALA A 123 15.98 -8.98 14.45
C ALA A 123 17.39 -9.16 15.04
N SER A 124 17.74 -10.35 15.51
CA SER A 124 19.04 -10.62 16.12
C SER A 124 20.18 -10.74 15.12
N PHE A 125 19.88 -10.80 13.82
CA PHE A 125 20.85 -10.88 12.73
C PHE A 125 20.83 -9.66 11.81
N ASP A 126 19.98 -8.68 12.09
CA ASP A 126 19.68 -7.60 11.15
C ASP A 126 20.66 -6.42 11.25
N LEU A 127 21.58 -6.34 10.30
CA LEU A 127 22.61 -5.31 10.19
C LEU A 127 22.05 -3.92 9.90
N HIS A 128 20.75 -3.71 9.76
CA HIS A 128 20.21 -2.35 9.84
C HIS A 128 20.30 -1.75 11.24
N HIS A 129 20.39 -2.55 12.31
CA HIS A 129 20.61 -2.06 13.68
C HIS A 129 21.77 -2.73 14.44
N LEU A 130 22.36 -3.81 13.90
CA LEU A 130 23.63 -4.34 14.40
C LEU A 130 24.81 -3.46 13.93
N VAL A 131 25.65 -3.02 14.85
CA VAL A 131 26.77 -2.10 14.57
C VAL A 131 28.03 -2.54 15.32
N PRO A 132 29.24 -2.21 14.83
CA PRO A 132 30.45 -2.43 15.61
C PRO A 132 30.55 -1.38 16.74
N SER A 133 30.89 -1.82 17.94
CA SER A 133 30.98 -0.95 19.12
C SER A 133 32.21 -1.24 19.97
N ASP A 134 32.82 -0.22 20.58
CA ASP A 134 33.79 -0.42 21.67
C ASP A 134 33.19 -1.29 22.78
N ALA A 135 33.92 -2.33 23.18
CA ALA A 135 33.41 -3.35 24.09
C ALA A 135 33.03 -2.79 25.47
N LYS A 136 33.73 -1.77 25.98
CA LYS A 136 33.39 -1.15 27.28
C LYS A 136 32.12 -0.33 27.19
N ALA A 137 31.97 0.45 26.12
CA ALA A 137 30.77 1.24 25.89
C ALA A 137 29.53 0.34 25.67
N ASN A 138 29.69 -0.77 24.94
CA ASN A 138 28.65 -1.79 24.80
C ASN A 138 28.22 -2.38 26.15
N MET A 139 29.18 -2.86 26.96
CA MET A 139 28.88 -3.38 28.30
C MET A 139 28.17 -2.34 29.18
N ALA A 140 28.57 -1.07 29.09
CA ALA A 140 27.92 0.01 29.82
C ALA A 140 26.48 0.25 29.33
N LYS A 141 26.24 0.26 28.01
CA LYS A 141 24.91 0.45 27.40
C LYS A 141 23.91 -0.62 27.86
N SER A 142 24.37 -1.87 28.03
CA SER A 142 23.51 -2.96 28.49
C SER A 142 22.23 -3.06 27.64
N ASN A 143 21.07 -3.28 28.28
CA ASN A 143 19.76 -3.29 27.64
C ASN A 143 18.92 -2.02 27.91
N TYR A 144 19.58 -0.90 28.21
CA TYR A 144 18.91 0.36 28.55
C TYR A 144 18.22 0.99 27.34
N ILE A 145 17.18 1.77 27.62
CA ILE A 145 16.46 2.52 26.59
C ILE A 145 17.28 3.70 26.07
N LEU A 146 16.91 4.24 24.92
CA LEU A 146 17.39 5.56 24.53
C LEU A 146 16.79 6.63 25.45
N GLY A 147 17.59 7.63 25.81
CA GLY A 147 17.13 8.78 26.56
C GLY A 147 18.21 9.83 26.70
N GLU A 148 17.80 11.04 27.08
CA GLU A 148 18.74 12.13 27.37
C GLU A 148 19.17 12.00 28.84
N VAL A 149 20.45 11.71 29.06
CA VAL A 149 21.00 11.36 30.37
C VAL A 149 21.28 12.63 31.16
N GLU A 150 20.59 12.80 32.29
CA GLU A 150 20.78 13.94 33.19
C GLU A 150 21.94 13.71 34.17
N THR A 151 22.10 12.47 34.65
CA THR A 151 23.18 12.07 35.56
C THR A 151 23.87 10.83 35.04
N ALA A 152 25.09 11.01 34.53
CA ALA A 152 25.88 9.94 33.92
C ALA A 152 26.60 9.09 34.98
N THR A 153 26.52 7.77 34.84
CA THR A 153 27.34 6.77 35.54
C THR A 153 28.46 6.22 34.66
N PHE A 154 28.33 6.38 33.34
CA PHE A 154 29.37 6.18 32.35
C PHE A 154 29.30 7.32 31.33
N ASP A 155 30.44 7.90 31.00
CA ASP A 155 30.59 8.89 29.95
C ASP A 155 32.00 8.76 29.36
N ASN A 156 32.09 8.51 28.05
CA ASN A 156 33.37 8.46 27.33
C ASN A 156 33.48 9.57 26.26
N GLY A 157 32.63 10.58 26.33
CA GLY A 157 32.53 11.69 25.37
C GLY A 157 31.76 11.36 24.09
N VAL A 158 31.37 10.10 23.88
CA VAL A 158 30.55 9.66 22.72
C VAL A 158 29.29 8.91 23.15
N SER A 159 29.35 8.22 24.27
CA SER A 159 28.27 7.44 24.86
C SER A 159 28.13 7.80 26.32
N LYS A 160 26.92 8.17 26.71
CA LYS A 160 26.53 8.35 28.11
C LYS A 160 25.57 7.25 28.51
N VAL A 161 25.75 6.73 29.72
CA VAL A 161 24.78 5.87 30.38
C VAL A 161 24.53 6.43 31.75
N GLY A 162 23.27 6.44 32.17
CA GLY A 162 22.91 6.99 33.47
C GLY A 162 21.41 7.10 33.64
N THR A 163 20.99 8.05 34.48
CA THR A 163 19.57 8.32 34.74
C THR A 163 19.02 9.30 33.72
N ALA A 164 17.90 8.92 33.10
CA ALA A 164 17.00 9.77 32.34
C ALA A 164 15.57 9.63 32.90
N TYR A 165 14.61 10.36 32.32
CA TYR A 165 13.23 10.37 32.79
C TYR A 165 12.23 10.06 31.68
N VAL A 166 11.28 9.17 31.99
CA VAL A 166 10.06 8.93 31.19
C VAL A 166 8.89 9.49 31.98
N GLY A 167 8.40 10.66 31.58
CA GLY A 167 7.54 11.46 32.45
C GLY A 167 8.28 11.80 33.75
N ASN A 168 7.72 11.43 34.90
CA ASN A 168 8.35 11.65 36.21
C ASN A 168 9.11 10.41 36.73
N GLN A 169 9.22 9.35 35.95
CA GLN A 169 9.86 8.11 36.37
C GLN A 169 11.34 8.11 35.96
N ALA A 170 12.23 7.99 36.94
CA ALA A 170 13.65 7.76 36.71
C ALA A 170 13.87 6.38 36.07
N VAL A 171 14.68 6.35 35.01
CA VAL A 171 15.01 5.14 34.25
C VAL A 171 16.49 5.14 33.88
N SER A 172 17.09 3.96 33.77
CA SER A 172 18.43 3.82 33.19
C SER A 172 18.34 3.94 31.67
N ALA A 173 19.15 4.83 31.10
CA ALA A 173 19.14 5.15 29.68
C ALA A 173 20.56 5.25 29.11
N PHE A 174 20.65 5.06 27.80
CA PHE A 174 21.80 5.30 26.96
C PHE A 174 21.54 6.53 26.07
N GLU A 175 22.51 7.43 26.01
CA GLU A 175 22.52 8.59 25.13
C GLU A 175 23.77 8.54 24.22
N PRO A 176 23.61 8.45 22.90
CA PRO A 176 24.72 8.62 21.98
C PRO A 176 25.09 10.10 21.82
N ALA A 177 26.26 10.37 21.26
CA ALA A 177 26.66 11.71 20.84
C ALA A 177 25.64 12.31 19.87
N ASP A 178 25.54 13.65 19.86
CA ASP A 178 24.55 14.36 19.05
C ASP A 178 24.65 14.03 17.55
N GLU A 179 25.85 13.78 17.04
CA GLU A 179 26.12 13.39 15.64
C GLU A 179 25.64 11.98 15.25
N TYR A 180 25.11 11.19 16.19
CA TYR A 180 24.56 9.87 15.94
C TYR A 180 23.10 9.73 16.40
N LYS A 181 22.50 10.76 17.00
CA LYS A 181 21.13 10.67 17.53
C LYS A 181 20.13 10.33 16.43
N GLY A 182 20.30 10.87 15.23
CA GLY A 182 19.49 10.61 14.05
C GLY A 182 19.66 9.19 13.53
N ASP A 183 20.89 8.67 13.51
CA ASP A 183 21.17 7.27 13.18
C ASP A 183 20.39 6.31 14.07
N PHE A 184 20.54 6.46 15.39
CA PHE A 184 19.83 5.61 16.36
C PHE A 184 18.31 5.75 16.19
N ALA A 185 17.80 6.95 15.93
CA ALA A 185 16.38 7.13 15.66
C ALA A 185 15.91 6.36 14.43
N ARG A 186 16.62 6.47 13.30
CA ARG A 186 16.27 5.75 12.06
C ARG A 186 16.45 4.24 12.19
N MET A 187 17.41 3.75 12.97
CA MET A 187 17.54 2.33 13.31
C MET A 187 16.34 1.84 14.13
N TYR A 188 15.88 2.62 15.10
CA TYR A 188 14.74 2.24 15.96
C TYR A 188 13.41 2.32 15.21
N PHE A 189 13.19 3.35 14.39
CA PHE A 189 12.03 3.42 13.48
C PHE A 189 12.00 2.21 12.53
N TYR A 190 13.15 1.84 12.00
CA TYR A 190 13.29 0.64 11.17
C TYR A 190 12.90 -0.63 11.94
N VAL A 191 13.44 -0.85 13.15
CA VAL A 191 13.15 -2.04 13.96
C VAL A 191 11.65 -2.20 14.21
N VAL A 192 10.95 -1.17 14.66
CA VAL A 192 9.50 -1.26 14.94
C VAL A 192 8.65 -1.37 13.67
N THR A 193 9.22 -1.08 12.51
CA THR A 193 8.58 -1.26 11.20
C THR A 193 8.80 -2.66 10.67
N CYS A 194 10.04 -3.11 10.57
CA CYS A 194 10.42 -4.43 10.06
C CYS A 194 9.88 -5.56 10.94
N TYR A 195 9.80 -5.35 12.26
CA TYR A 195 9.34 -6.33 13.23
C TYR A 195 8.00 -5.94 13.85
N GLN A 196 7.07 -5.45 13.00
CA GLN A 196 5.75 -4.97 13.41
C GLN A 196 4.94 -5.97 14.26
N ASN A 197 5.17 -7.27 14.07
CA ASN A 197 4.47 -8.36 14.75
C ASN A 197 5.16 -8.87 16.03
N TYR A 198 6.29 -8.26 16.44
CA TYR A 198 6.98 -8.67 17.66
C TYR A 198 6.25 -8.19 18.92
N SER A 199 6.42 -8.94 20.00
CA SER A 199 6.03 -8.51 21.34
C SER A 199 7.23 -7.95 22.07
N TRP A 200 7.11 -6.72 22.56
CA TRP A 200 8.19 -6.02 23.25
C TRP A 200 8.07 -6.21 24.76
N VAL A 201 9.19 -6.58 25.40
CA VAL A 201 9.30 -6.88 26.83
C VAL A 201 10.45 -6.10 27.47
N SER A 202 10.62 -6.24 28.78
CA SER A 202 11.70 -5.62 29.56
C SER A 202 11.72 -4.08 29.43
N SER A 203 12.89 -3.48 29.27
CA SER A 203 13.04 -2.04 29.06
C SER A 203 12.46 -1.56 27.73
N GLY A 204 12.37 -2.43 26.72
CA GLY A 204 11.85 -2.09 25.40
C GLY A 204 10.39 -1.66 25.39
N ALA A 205 9.57 -2.18 26.31
CA ALA A 205 8.18 -1.77 26.46
C ALA A 205 8.00 -0.30 26.89
N LYS A 206 9.07 0.41 27.27
CA LYS A 206 9.05 1.86 27.52
C LYS A 206 9.21 2.68 26.24
N MET A 207 9.80 2.11 25.19
CA MET A 207 10.00 2.75 23.88
C MET A 207 8.97 2.27 22.85
N PHE A 208 8.66 0.98 22.86
CA PHE A 208 7.89 0.30 21.83
C PHE A 208 6.55 -0.22 22.37
N GLN A 209 5.57 -0.35 21.47
CA GLN A 209 4.25 -0.91 21.76
C GLN A 209 4.02 -2.19 20.93
N SER A 210 3.43 -3.22 21.57
CA SER A 210 3.11 -4.50 20.94
C SER A 210 1.76 -4.43 20.21
N ASN A 211 1.72 -3.66 19.13
CA ASN A 211 0.58 -3.45 18.24
C ASN A 211 1.08 -3.17 16.81
N GLU A 212 0.18 -3.11 15.84
CA GLU A 212 0.57 -2.86 14.44
C GLU A 212 0.88 -1.38 14.15
N TYR A 213 0.20 -0.48 14.85
CA TYR A 213 0.34 0.98 14.73
C TYR A 213 -0.21 1.65 16.01
N PRO A 214 0.48 2.64 16.62
CA PRO A 214 1.70 3.29 16.15
C PRO A 214 3.01 2.59 16.51
N THR A 215 3.02 1.47 17.24
CA THR A 215 4.24 0.67 17.60
C THR A 215 5.29 1.36 18.48
N LEU A 216 5.09 2.63 18.80
CA LEU A 216 5.93 3.42 19.71
C LEU A 216 5.07 3.92 20.87
N THR A 217 5.66 3.97 22.06
CA THR A 217 5.08 4.73 23.19
C THR A 217 5.16 6.22 22.88
N ASP A 218 4.45 7.06 23.64
CA ASP A 218 4.56 8.51 23.46
C ASP A 218 5.99 9.00 23.71
N TYR A 219 6.66 8.48 24.75
CA TYR A 219 8.07 8.76 25.02
C TYR A 219 8.99 8.37 23.84
N GLY A 220 8.86 7.13 23.35
CA GLY A 220 9.70 6.66 22.24
C GLY A 220 9.46 7.48 20.97
N LYS A 221 8.20 7.76 20.64
CA LYS A 221 7.82 8.60 19.51
C LYS A 221 8.41 10.01 19.61
N GLU A 222 8.25 10.69 20.75
CA GLU A 222 8.74 12.05 20.95
C GLU A 222 10.27 12.14 20.87
N LEU A 223 10.98 11.24 21.56
CA LEU A 223 12.43 11.21 21.55
C LEU A 223 12.99 10.95 20.15
N LEU A 224 12.49 9.91 19.47
CA LEU A 224 13.01 9.52 18.15
C LEU A 224 12.68 10.57 17.09
N LEU A 225 11.50 11.21 17.13
CA LEU A 225 11.19 12.33 16.24
C LEU A 225 12.08 13.53 16.48
N LYS A 226 12.35 13.87 17.76
CA LYS A 226 13.27 14.95 18.13
C LYS A 226 14.65 14.69 17.53
N TRP A 227 15.21 13.50 17.77
CA TRP A 227 16.54 13.13 17.31
C TRP A 227 16.63 13.06 15.78
N HIS A 228 15.64 12.46 15.12
CA HIS A 228 15.57 12.41 13.66
C HIS A 228 15.58 13.80 13.00
N ARG A 229 14.88 14.78 13.59
CA ARG A 229 14.81 16.15 13.07
C ARG A 229 16.08 16.96 13.35
N GLN A 230 16.76 16.68 14.46
CA GLN A 230 17.96 17.40 14.89
C GLN A 230 19.22 16.90 14.18
N ASP A 231 19.25 15.63 13.79
CA ASP A 231 20.37 14.99 13.13
C ASP A 231 19.91 14.33 11.81
N PRO A 232 19.96 15.09 10.68
CA PRO A 232 19.55 14.60 9.36
C PRO A 232 20.36 13.39 8.88
N VAL A 233 19.87 12.73 7.82
CA VAL A 233 20.61 11.60 7.22
C VAL A 233 21.99 12.05 6.74
N SER A 234 23.01 11.30 7.15
CA SER A 234 24.40 11.52 6.77
C SER A 234 24.82 10.63 5.60
N GLN A 235 25.91 10.99 4.90
CA GLN A 235 26.48 10.15 3.85
C GLN A 235 26.90 8.77 4.40
N LYS A 236 27.39 8.72 5.65
CA LYS A 236 27.72 7.48 6.36
C LYS A 236 26.53 6.51 6.36
N GLU A 237 25.34 7.00 6.68
CA GLU A 237 24.13 6.17 6.72
C GLU A 237 23.71 5.69 5.34
N ILE A 238 23.81 6.54 4.32
CA ILE A 238 23.53 6.17 2.93
C ILE A 238 24.48 5.05 2.48
N ASP A 239 25.77 5.21 2.73
CA ASP A 239 26.80 4.22 2.38
C ASP A 239 26.57 2.91 3.13
N ARG A 240 26.26 2.99 4.42
CA ARG A 240 25.93 1.85 5.27
C ARG A 240 24.68 1.12 4.77
N ASN A 241 23.60 1.84 4.47
CA ASN A 241 22.34 1.28 3.98
C ASN A 241 22.56 0.55 2.63
N ASN A 242 23.35 1.14 1.73
CA ASN A 242 23.75 0.51 0.47
C ASN A 242 24.61 -0.74 0.67
N ALA A 243 25.58 -0.69 1.58
CA ALA A 243 26.44 -1.82 1.89
C ALA A 243 25.64 -2.97 2.48
N VAL A 244 24.80 -2.73 3.49
CA VAL A 244 23.93 -3.74 4.11
C VAL A 244 22.97 -4.35 3.10
N TYR A 245 22.34 -3.53 2.25
CA TYR A 245 21.45 -4.01 1.18
C TYR A 245 22.15 -5.02 0.25
N SER A 246 23.43 -4.81 -0.07
CA SER A 246 24.20 -5.73 -0.92
C SER A 246 24.44 -7.12 -0.31
N PHE A 247 24.11 -7.32 0.97
CA PHE A 247 24.20 -8.61 1.67
C PHE A 247 22.83 -9.13 2.13
N GLN A 248 22.01 -8.28 2.77
CA GLN A 248 20.72 -8.67 3.36
C GLN A 248 19.52 -8.51 2.41
N HIS A 249 19.67 -7.76 1.32
CA HIS A 249 18.60 -7.50 0.34
C HIS A 249 17.37 -6.77 0.89
N ASN A 250 17.46 -6.14 2.07
CA ASN A 250 16.49 -5.18 2.59
C ASN A 250 17.14 -3.81 2.82
N ARG A 251 16.32 -2.77 2.95
CA ARG A 251 16.77 -1.37 3.06
C ARG A 251 16.07 -0.65 4.20
N ASN A 252 16.76 0.26 4.88
CA ASN A 252 16.10 1.14 5.85
C ASN A 252 15.39 2.31 5.13
N PRO A 253 14.04 2.32 5.07
CA PRO A 253 13.29 3.34 4.32
C PRO A 253 13.45 4.74 4.91
N TYR A 254 13.80 4.84 6.19
CA TYR A 254 13.96 6.12 6.88
C TYR A 254 15.33 6.76 6.61
N ILE A 255 16.25 6.01 5.98
CA ILE A 255 17.50 6.56 5.42
C ILE A 255 17.27 6.97 3.95
N ASP A 256 16.61 6.12 3.15
CA ASP A 256 16.36 6.40 1.73
C ASP A 256 15.30 7.52 1.53
N TYR A 257 14.27 7.56 2.37
CA TYR A 257 13.18 8.55 2.37
C TYR A 257 12.88 9.04 3.81
N PRO A 258 13.69 9.96 4.35
CA PRO A 258 13.58 10.40 5.75
C PRO A 258 12.20 10.92 6.13
N ASP A 259 11.53 11.60 5.20
CA ASP A 259 10.21 12.20 5.42
C ASP A 259 9.12 11.16 5.74
N LEU A 260 9.29 9.87 5.41
CA LEU A 260 8.35 8.80 5.79
C LEU A 260 8.07 8.79 7.30
N VAL A 261 9.07 9.15 8.12
CA VAL A 261 8.91 9.24 9.57
C VAL A 261 7.77 10.21 9.94
N GLU A 262 7.65 11.34 9.24
CA GLU A 262 6.63 12.36 9.50
C GLU A 262 5.22 11.90 9.13
N TYR A 263 5.08 11.04 8.12
CA TYR A 263 3.80 10.48 7.68
C TYR A 263 3.29 9.34 8.59
N ILE A 264 4.21 8.65 9.29
CA ILE A 264 3.85 7.53 10.16
C ILE A 264 3.68 7.98 11.61
N TRP A 265 4.55 8.86 12.11
CA TRP A 265 4.56 9.23 13.54
C TRP A 265 4.55 10.73 13.80
N GLY A 266 4.84 11.56 12.80
CA GLY A 266 5.06 12.99 12.97
C GLY A 266 3.88 13.86 12.52
N LYS A 267 4.23 14.98 11.90
CA LYS A 267 3.26 16.06 11.59
C LYS A 267 2.35 15.78 10.40
N ASN A 268 2.67 14.78 9.59
CA ASN A 268 1.93 14.43 8.36
C ASN A 268 1.03 13.19 8.54
N ILE A 269 0.75 12.78 9.78
CA ILE A 269 -0.24 11.73 10.06
C ILE A 269 -1.59 12.12 9.42
N GLY A 270 -2.23 11.15 8.78
CA GLY A 270 -3.50 11.33 8.07
C GLY A 270 -3.36 11.85 6.63
N VAL A 271 -2.16 12.29 6.23
CA VAL A 271 -1.86 12.69 4.85
C VAL A 271 -1.39 11.47 4.07
N GLU A 272 -1.84 11.34 2.82
CA GLU A 272 -1.38 10.29 1.92
C GLU A 272 0.06 10.56 1.49
N TYR A 273 0.89 9.52 1.58
CA TYR A 273 2.25 9.58 1.14
C TYR A 273 2.33 9.31 -0.35
N TYR A 274 3.18 10.06 -1.04
CA TYR A 274 3.51 9.85 -2.44
C TYR A 274 5.02 10.02 -2.58
N MET A 275 5.69 9.00 -3.12
CA MET A 275 7.13 9.06 -3.36
C MET A 275 7.45 10.15 -4.39
N GLU A 276 8.45 10.97 -4.09
CA GLU A 276 8.95 11.95 -5.03
C GLU A 276 9.56 11.27 -6.26
N ASN A 277 9.38 11.88 -7.43
CA ASN A 277 9.92 11.42 -8.71
C ASN A 277 9.34 10.09 -9.22
N ILE A 278 8.38 9.47 -8.52
CA ILE A 278 7.66 8.29 -8.99
C ILE A 278 6.33 8.73 -9.61
N PRO A 279 6.06 8.42 -10.90
CA PRO A 279 4.80 8.74 -11.55
C PRO A 279 3.59 8.18 -10.80
N HIS A 280 2.56 8.99 -10.57
CA HIS A 280 1.30 8.57 -9.95
C HIS A 280 0.11 9.46 -10.36
N ILE A 281 -1.11 8.98 -10.15
CA ILE A 281 -2.37 9.73 -10.28
C ILE A 281 -2.83 10.19 -8.90
N LEU A 282 -3.39 11.40 -8.79
CA LEU A 282 -3.74 12.02 -7.51
C LEU A 282 -5.19 11.71 -7.07
N GLU A 283 -6.14 11.68 -7.99
CA GLU A 283 -7.57 11.60 -7.65
C GLU A 283 -8.12 10.17 -7.58
N TYR A 284 -7.49 9.23 -8.29
CA TYR A 284 -8.01 7.89 -8.48
C TYR A 284 -6.96 6.82 -8.21
N LYS A 285 -7.43 5.72 -7.61
CA LYS A 285 -6.66 4.50 -7.38
C LYS A 285 -7.36 3.29 -7.97
N SER A 286 -6.59 2.21 -8.15
CA SER A 286 -7.16 0.96 -8.65
C SER A 286 -8.24 0.44 -7.68
N GLY A 287 -9.39 0.05 -8.21
CA GLY A 287 -10.56 -0.39 -7.46
C GLY A 287 -11.58 0.71 -7.15
N ASP A 288 -11.32 1.97 -7.51
CA ASP A 288 -12.32 3.03 -7.42
C ASP A 288 -13.49 2.79 -8.38
N PHE A 289 -14.64 3.39 -8.09
CA PHE A 289 -15.87 3.21 -8.88
C PHE A 289 -16.43 4.55 -9.39
N ILE A 290 -16.93 4.56 -10.62
CA ILE A 290 -17.68 5.67 -11.20
C ILE A 290 -19.04 5.15 -11.67
N GLU A 291 -20.09 5.60 -11.01
CA GLU A 291 -21.47 5.28 -11.37
C GLU A 291 -22.08 6.35 -12.28
N PHE A 292 -22.76 5.90 -13.34
CA PHE A 292 -23.61 6.71 -14.20
C PHE A 292 -25.06 6.67 -13.71
N PRO A 293 -25.81 7.77 -13.90
CA PRO A 293 -27.25 7.75 -13.69
C PRO A 293 -27.95 6.66 -14.52
N ASP A 294 -29.09 6.20 -14.02
CA ASP A 294 -29.95 5.28 -14.75
C ASP A 294 -30.39 5.90 -16.09
N THR A 295 -30.42 5.08 -17.14
CA THR A 295 -30.82 5.51 -18.49
C THR A 295 -31.60 4.41 -19.18
N LYS A 296 -32.10 4.68 -20.38
CA LYS A 296 -32.74 3.68 -21.24
C LYS A 296 -31.74 3.10 -22.24
N LYS A 297 -31.99 1.89 -22.71
CA LYS A 297 -31.23 1.31 -23.83
C LYS A 297 -31.18 2.28 -25.01
N GLY A 298 -29.98 2.49 -25.56
CA GLY A 298 -29.73 3.42 -26.68
C GLY A 298 -29.66 4.91 -26.31
N ILE A 299 -29.93 5.31 -25.07
CA ILE A 299 -29.76 6.70 -24.62
C ILE A 299 -28.38 6.88 -24.01
N THR A 300 -27.55 7.66 -24.70
CA THR A 300 -26.17 7.95 -24.30
C THR A 300 -26.09 8.95 -23.16
N LEU A 301 -25.26 8.67 -22.17
CA LEU A 301 -24.91 9.60 -21.10
C LEU A 301 -23.44 10.00 -21.19
N TYR A 302 -23.13 11.21 -20.71
CA TYR A 302 -21.79 11.78 -20.70
C TYR A 302 -21.43 12.16 -19.26
N LYS A 303 -20.17 11.94 -18.88
CA LYS A 303 -19.64 12.32 -17.57
C LYS A 303 -18.19 12.77 -17.75
N THR A 304 -17.86 13.93 -17.20
CA THR A 304 -16.48 14.42 -17.19
C THR A 304 -15.84 14.08 -15.86
N ILE A 305 -14.59 13.60 -15.89
CA ILE A 305 -13.75 13.41 -14.71
C ILE A 305 -12.46 14.21 -14.84
N HIS A 306 -11.93 14.70 -13.73
CA HIS A 306 -10.64 15.36 -13.69
C HIS A 306 -9.55 14.33 -13.38
N LEU A 307 -8.53 14.25 -14.21
CA LEU A 307 -7.33 13.44 -13.97
C LEU A 307 -6.11 14.34 -13.83
N GLN A 308 -5.42 14.26 -12.71
CA GLN A 308 -4.11 14.86 -12.50
C GLN A 308 -3.09 13.80 -12.13
N GLY A 309 -1.98 13.82 -12.85
CA GLY A 309 -0.79 13.07 -12.50
C GLY A 309 0.22 13.93 -11.78
N LYS A 310 1.19 13.28 -11.14
CA LYS A 310 2.42 13.91 -10.70
C LYS A 310 3.59 13.04 -11.15
N ASP A 311 4.67 13.70 -11.54
CA ASP A 311 5.89 13.07 -12.02
C ASP A 311 5.75 12.18 -13.26
N ILE A 312 4.63 12.27 -14.00
CA ILE A 312 4.39 11.48 -15.23
C ILE A 312 5.50 11.74 -16.24
N LYS A 313 6.14 10.68 -16.76
CA LYS A 313 7.34 10.76 -17.60
C LYS A 313 7.06 10.66 -19.10
N SER A 314 5.97 10.02 -19.48
CA SER A 314 5.62 9.76 -20.88
C SER A 314 4.11 9.78 -21.09
N LYS A 315 3.66 9.43 -22.29
CA LYS A 315 2.23 9.37 -22.58
C LYS A 315 1.53 8.27 -21.78
N VAL A 316 0.30 8.55 -21.39
CA VAL A 316 -0.60 7.63 -20.68
C VAL A 316 -1.73 7.23 -21.62
N SER A 317 -2.02 5.93 -21.67
CA SER A 317 -3.13 5.34 -22.42
C SER A 317 -4.35 5.20 -21.51
N LEU A 318 -5.52 5.52 -22.06
CA LEU A 318 -6.83 5.37 -21.44
C LEU A 318 -7.67 4.42 -22.31
N SER A 319 -8.11 3.30 -21.74
CA SER A 319 -8.89 2.30 -22.48
C SER A 319 -10.02 1.71 -21.65
N ILE A 320 -11.13 1.34 -22.30
CA ILE A 320 -12.26 0.64 -21.67
C ILE A 320 -12.19 -0.84 -22.01
N SER A 321 -12.56 -1.72 -21.06
CA SER A 321 -12.50 -3.17 -21.24
C SER A 321 -13.65 -3.79 -22.07
N GLY A 322 -14.72 -3.04 -22.33
CA GLY A 322 -15.86 -3.45 -23.16
C GLY A 322 -16.40 -2.35 -24.07
N ASP A 323 -17.66 -2.52 -24.50
CA ASP A 323 -18.29 -1.72 -25.57
C ASP A 323 -19.41 -0.80 -25.06
N ASN A 324 -19.84 -0.94 -23.81
CA ASN A 324 -20.88 -0.09 -23.23
C ASN A 324 -20.33 1.26 -22.78
N PHE A 325 -19.02 1.38 -22.55
CA PHE A 325 -18.40 2.65 -22.19
C PHE A 325 -17.32 3.07 -23.19
N VAL A 326 -17.11 4.37 -23.32
CA VAL A 326 -16.05 4.96 -24.15
C VAL A 326 -15.35 6.04 -23.34
N VAL A 327 -14.03 6.15 -23.50
CA VAL A 327 -13.20 7.20 -22.91
C VAL A 327 -12.61 8.11 -23.99
N LYS A 328 -12.61 9.43 -23.74
CA LYS A 328 -11.99 10.43 -24.62
C LYS A 328 -11.22 11.49 -23.81
N PRO A 329 -9.98 11.82 -24.20
CA PRO A 329 -9.15 11.13 -25.20
C PRO A 329 -8.75 9.72 -24.75
N THR A 330 -8.26 8.89 -25.68
CA THR A 330 -7.70 7.55 -25.36
C THR A 330 -6.21 7.61 -25.03
N GLU A 331 -5.58 8.78 -25.16
CA GLU A 331 -4.17 9.01 -24.84
C GLU A 331 -3.99 10.43 -24.32
N VAL A 332 -3.17 10.60 -23.29
CA VAL A 332 -2.87 11.89 -22.66
C VAL A 332 -1.35 12.05 -22.58
N THR A 333 -0.84 13.25 -22.90
CA THR A 333 0.59 13.54 -22.74
C THR A 333 0.97 13.75 -21.28
N ALA A 334 2.23 13.49 -20.93
CA ALA A 334 2.77 13.73 -19.59
C ALA A 334 2.49 15.17 -19.11
N ASP A 335 2.71 16.17 -19.96
CA ASP A 335 2.49 17.58 -19.63
C ASP A 335 1.03 17.92 -19.33
N GLN A 336 0.09 17.37 -20.11
CA GLN A 336 -1.34 17.57 -19.87
C GLN A 336 -1.75 16.94 -18.54
N LEU A 337 -1.31 15.70 -18.31
CA LEU A 337 -1.70 14.97 -17.11
C LEU A 337 -1.08 15.58 -15.86
N ASN A 338 0.19 15.97 -15.90
CA ASN A 338 0.85 16.64 -14.76
C ASN A 338 0.21 18.00 -14.39
N LYS A 339 -0.42 18.69 -15.37
CA LYS A 339 -1.18 19.93 -15.14
C LYS A 339 -2.62 19.71 -14.70
N GLY A 340 -3.13 18.49 -14.83
CA GLY A 340 -4.55 18.19 -14.71
C GLY A 340 -5.27 18.35 -16.04
N ILE A 341 -6.10 17.38 -16.40
CA ILE A 341 -6.93 17.36 -17.61
C ILE A 341 -8.30 16.76 -17.32
N ASP A 342 -9.32 17.31 -17.97
CA ASP A 342 -10.66 16.72 -17.96
C ASP A 342 -10.79 15.66 -19.05
N ILE A 343 -11.28 14.48 -18.66
CA ILE A 343 -11.53 13.32 -19.52
C ILE A 343 -13.04 13.09 -19.60
N GLU A 344 -13.55 12.83 -20.79
CA GLU A 344 -14.95 12.47 -21.04
C GLU A 344 -15.13 10.95 -21.01
N LEU A 345 -16.06 10.50 -20.18
CA LEU A 345 -16.59 9.14 -20.15
C LEU A 345 -17.99 9.15 -20.74
N ILE A 346 -18.26 8.20 -21.63
CA ILE A 346 -19.51 8.08 -22.37
C ILE A 346 -20.09 6.70 -22.07
N TYR A 347 -21.34 6.65 -21.60
CA TYR A 347 -22.08 5.41 -21.39
C TYR A 347 -23.10 5.20 -22.51
N ILE A 348 -22.93 4.12 -23.27
CA ILE A 348 -23.76 3.69 -24.41
C ILE A 348 -24.36 2.32 -24.06
N PRO A 349 -25.54 2.26 -23.43
CA PRO A 349 -26.15 1.01 -23.01
C PRO A 349 -26.59 0.16 -24.20
N LEU A 350 -25.90 -0.96 -24.45
CA LEU A 350 -26.23 -1.93 -25.52
C LEU A 350 -27.26 -2.99 -25.05
N GLY A 351 -27.28 -3.27 -23.74
CA GLY A 351 -28.16 -4.22 -23.07
C GLY A 351 -29.12 -3.56 -22.06
N PHE A 352 -29.96 -4.40 -21.42
CA PHE A 352 -30.75 -4.02 -20.25
C PHE A 352 -30.08 -4.52 -18.96
N GLY A 353 -30.45 -3.93 -17.84
CA GLY A 353 -29.88 -4.22 -16.53
C GLY A 353 -28.56 -3.51 -16.30
N TRP A 354 -27.87 -3.93 -15.24
CA TRP A 354 -26.56 -3.39 -14.87
C TRP A 354 -25.50 -3.75 -15.91
N GLN A 355 -24.78 -2.74 -16.37
CA GLN A 355 -23.57 -2.89 -17.18
C GLN A 355 -22.38 -2.43 -16.34
N SER A 356 -21.31 -3.22 -16.38
CA SER A 356 -20.07 -2.92 -15.66
C SER A 356 -18.87 -3.20 -16.55
N GLU A 357 -17.95 -2.25 -16.65
CA GLU A 357 -16.71 -2.35 -17.42
C GLU A 357 -15.60 -1.59 -16.67
N ASP A 358 -14.37 -1.71 -17.12
CA ASP A 358 -13.21 -1.11 -16.46
C ASP A 358 -12.56 -0.05 -17.35
N LEU A 359 -12.29 1.12 -16.79
CA LEU A 359 -11.36 2.09 -17.32
C LEU A 359 -9.94 1.75 -16.84
N LEU A 360 -9.08 1.40 -17.78
CA LEU A 360 -7.67 1.12 -17.56
C LEU A 360 -6.83 2.36 -17.91
N ILE A 361 -6.03 2.82 -16.96
CA ILE A 361 -5.02 3.88 -17.12
C ILE A 361 -3.65 3.21 -17.04
N SER A 362 -2.86 3.32 -18.11
CA SER A 362 -1.55 2.64 -18.21
C SER A 362 -0.50 3.50 -18.92
N GLY A 363 0.78 3.17 -18.73
CA GLY A 363 1.89 3.93 -19.31
C GLY A 363 2.33 5.12 -18.44
N GLY A 364 2.93 6.14 -19.04
CA GLY A 364 3.40 7.33 -18.30
C GLY A 364 4.54 7.11 -17.30
N GLY A 365 5.06 5.88 -17.21
CA GLY A 365 5.99 5.46 -16.16
C GLY A 365 5.31 5.10 -14.84
N LEU A 366 3.98 4.93 -14.81
CA LEU A 366 3.27 4.32 -13.68
C LEU A 366 3.82 2.91 -13.44
N ALA A 367 3.99 2.51 -12.18
CA ALA A 367 4.54 1.18 -11.90
C ALA A 367 3.49 0.09 -12.16
N ASP A 368 2.25 0.33 -11.77
CA ASP A 368 1.10 -0.53 -12.08
C ASP A 368 0.01 0.21 -12.88
N ASN A 369 -0.84 -0.57 -13.56
CA ASN A 369 -2.02 -0.03 -14.20
C ASN A 369 -3.08 0.34 -13.15
N ILE A 370 -3.77 1.46 -13.35
CA ILE A 370 -4.90 1.87 -12.50
C ILE A 370 -6.20 1.41 -13.17
N VAL A 371 -7.00 0.64 -12.44
CA VAL A 371 -8.31 0.12 -12.90
C VAL A 371 -9.42 0.82 -12.15
N ILE A 372 -10.25 1.60 -12.86
CA ILE A 372 -11.44 2.25 -12.31
C ILE A 372 -12.68 1.55 -12.86
N HIS A 373 -13.54 1.07 -11.98
CA HIS A 373 -14.74 0.33 -12.34
C HIS A 373 -15.87 1.30 -12.72
N LEU A 374 -16.40 1.15 -13.92
CA LEU A 374 -17.54 1.91 -14.43
C LEU A 374 -18.81 1.08 -14.29
N LYS A 375 -19.91 1.74 -13.90
CA LYS A 375 -21.21 1.08 -13.79
C LYS A 375 -22.35 1.98 -14.23
N GLY A 376 -23.34 1.41 -14.91
CA GLY A 376 -24.56 2.11 -15.30
C GLY A 376 -25.73 1.14 -15.41
N LEU A 377 -26.94 1.61 -15.10
CA LEU A 377 -28.17 0.83 -15.24
C LEU A 377 -28.94 1.26 -16.49
N SER A 378 -29.26 0.28 -17.33
CA SER A 378 -30.12 0.45 -18.50
C SER A 378 -31.49 -0.17 -18.26
N VAL A 379 -32.55 0.64 -18.25
CA VAL A 379 -33.92 0.19 -18.06
C VAL A 379 -34.71 0.16 -19.37
N PRO A 380 -35.70 -0.74 -19.52
CA PRO A 380 -36.62 -0.72 -20.66
C PRO A 380 -37.51 0.53 -20.65
N GLU A 381 -37.85 1.02 -21.84
CA GLU A 381 -38.66 2.24 -22.02
C GLU A 381 -40.09 2.11 -21.49
N GLN A 382 -40.65 0.90 -21.54
CA GLN A 382 -41.92 0.53 -20.93
C GLN A 382 -41.81 -0.88 -20.36
N VAL A 383 -42.32 -1.10 -19.14
CA VAL A 383 -42.63 -2.44 -18.65
C VAL A 383 -43.95 -2.85 -19.31
N ALA A 384 -43.89 -3.60 -20.41
CA ALA A 384 -45.09 -4.10 -21.06
C ALA A 384 -45.89 -4.96 -20.07
N ARG A 385 -47.10 -4.52 -19.72
CA ARG A 385 -47.99 -5.30 -18.85
C ARG A 385 -48.50 -6.50 -19.66
N ILE A 386 -48.23 -7.70 -19.18
CA ILE A 386 -48.76 -8.93 -19.77
C ILE A 386 -50.12 -9.22 -19.14
N PHE A 387 -51.17 -9.36 -19.95
CA PHE A 387 -52.53 -9.65 -19.49
C PHE A 387 -53.31 -10.53 -20.47
N PRO A 388 -54.32 -11.30 -19.99
CA PRO A 388 -55.21 -12.07 -20.85
C PRO A 388 -55.99 -11.19 -21.82
N VAL A 389 -56.07 -11.59 -23.10
CA VAL A 389 -56.93 -10.96 -24.11
C VAL A 389 -58.19 -11.81 -24.33
N ASP A 390 -59.32 -11.16 -24.64
CA ASP A 390 -60.60 -11.78 -25.00
C ASP A 390 -61.25 -12.73 -23.97
N LEU A 391 -60.70 -12.82 -22.75
CA LEU A 391 -61.28 -13.55 -21.63
C LEU A 391 -62.31 -12.69 -20.88
N LYS A 392 -63.55 -13.17 -20.80
CA LYS A 392 -64.64 -12.49 -20.09
C LYS A 392 -64.54 -12.74 -18.58
N ALA A 393 -65.02 -11.78 -17.79
CA ALA A 393 -65.13 -11.94 -16.34
C ALA A 393 -66.17 -13.01 -15.94
N SER A 394 -67.14 -13.33 -16.81
CA SER A 394 -68.13 -14.37 -16.55
C SER A 394 -68.63 -15.08 -17.80
N TYR A 395 -68.96 -16.36 -17.66
CA TYR A 395 -69.51 -17.26 -18.67
C TYR A 395 -70.75 -17.99 -18.13
N ARG A 396 -71.63 -18.45 -19.03
CA ARG A 396 -72.68 -19.42 -18.69
C ARG A 396 -72.12 -20.83 -18.73
N LEU A 397 -72.68 -21.75 -17.95
CA LEU A 397 -72.26 -23.16 -17.96
C LEU A 397 -72.21 -23.79 -19.37
N ASN A 398 -73.09 -23.36 -20.28
CA ASN A 398 -73.21 -23.86 -21.65
C ASN A 398 -72.53 -22.98 -22.71
N ASP A 399 -71.74 -21.98 -22.33
CA ASP A 399 -70.93 -21.22 -23.29
C ASP A 399 -69.84 -22.12 -23.89
N GLY A 400 -69.55 -21.94 -25.19
CA GLY A 400 -68.49 -22.69 -25.87
C GLY A 400 -67.10 -22.41 -25.29
N SER A 401 -66.16 -23.32 -25.54
CA SER A 401 -64.77 -23.15 -25.12
C SER A 401 -64.14 -21.90 -25.74
N VAL A 402 -63.39 -21.14 -24.94
CA VAL A 402 -62.71 -19.91 -25.40
C VAL A 402 -61.20 -20.09 -25.42
N PRO A 403 -60.50 -19.62 -26.47
CA PRO A 403 -59.04 -19.59 -26.48
C PRO A 403 -58.47 -18.74 -25.34
N LEU A 404 -57.38 -19.20 -24.75
CA LEU A 404 -56.63 -18.45 -23.75
C LEU A 404 -55.36 -17.87 -24.39
N GLN A 405 -55.30 -16.55 -24.43
CA GLN A 405 -54.23 -15.80 -25.09
C GLN A 405 -53.80 -14.62 -24.21
N LEU A 406 -52.56 -14.17 -24.38
CA LEU A 406 -52.02 -12.97 -23.75
C LEU A 406 -51.87 -11.87 -24.81
N ASN A 407 -51.73 -10.62 -24.39
CA ASN A 407 -51.47 -9.47 -25.27
C ASN A 407 -50.05 -9.45 -25.90
N ILE A 408 -49.38 -10.60 -25.96
CA ILE A 408 -48.04 -10.79 -26.52
C ILE A 408 -48.02 -12.07 -27.35
N ASP A 409 -47.20 -12.09 -28.40
CA ASP A 409 -46.94 -13.30 -29.17
C ASP A 409 -45.92 -14.19 -28.43
N GLY A 410 -46.30 -15.42 -28.09
CA GLY A 410 -45.40 -16.35 -27.41
C GLY A 410 -46.09 -17.59 -26.86
N ALA A 411 -45.31 -18.64 -26.59
CA ALA A 411 -45.83 -19.82 -25.91
C ALA A 411 -46.18 -19.46 -24.46
N SER A 412 -47.45 -19.64 -24.08
CA SER A 412 -47.94 -19.45 -22.73
C SER A 412 -48.52 -20.76 -22.20
N ALA A 413 -48.14 -21.15 -20.98
CA ALA A 413 -48.74 -22.28 -20.28
C ALA A 413 -49.89 -21.78 -19.40
N TRP A 414 -51.06 -22.41 -19.51
CA TRP A 414 -52.23 -22.09 -18.70
C TRP A 414 -52.64 -23.26 -17.80
N SER A 415 -53.17 -22.95 -16.63
CA SER A 415 -53.68 -23.95 -15.69
C SER A 415 -54.85 -23.41 -14.86
N GLY A 416 -55.70 -24.31 -14.38
CA GLY A 416 -56.89 -23.98 -13.61
C GLY A 416 -58.05 -24.92 -13.96
N ASN A 417 -59.10 -24.88 -13.16
CA ASN A 417 -60.31 -25.67 -13.44
C ASN A 417 -60.94 -25.22 -14.78
N GLY A 418 -61.29 -26.17 -15.62
CA GLY A 418 -61.81 -25.93 -16.97
C GLY A 418 -60.76 -25.55 -18.03
N VAL A 419 -59.47 -25.49 -17.69
CA VAL A 419 -58.41 -25.24 -18.68
C VAL A 419 -57.95 -26.55 -19.32
N ALA A 420 -57.88 -26.59 -20.65
CA ALA A 420 -57.39 -27.74 -21.40
C ALA A 420 -56.52 -27.30 -22.58
N LEU A 421 -55.58 -28.17 -23.00
CA LEU A 421 -54.80 -27.99 -24.22
C LEU A 421 -55.50 -28.70 -25.38
N VAL A 422 -55.95 -27.96 -26.39
CA VAL A 422 -56.69 -28.47 -27.54
C VAL A 422 -56.01 -28.00 -28.82
N ASN A 423 -55.61 -28.94 -29.68
CA ASN A 423 -54.93 -28.66 -30.97
C ASN A 423 -53.75 -27.67 -30.86
N GLY A 424 -52.97 -27.79 -29.78
CA GLY A 424 -51.79 -26.95 -29.54
C GLY A 424 -52.06 -25.57 -28.92
N GLY A 425 -53.32 -25.21 -28.63
CA GLY A 425 -53.70 -23.99 -27.93
C GLY A 425 -54.45 -24.27 -26.63
N TYR A 426 -54.19 -23.48 -25.58
CA TYR A 426 -54.97 -23.58 -24.35
C TYR A 426 -56.34 -22.94 -24.52
N VAL A 427 -57.36 -23.59 -23.96
CA VAL A 427 -58.75 -23.10 -23.93
C VAL A 427 -59.31 -23.18 -22.52
N PHE A 428 -60.28 -22.32 -22.22
CA PHE A 428 -61.13 -22.44 -21.03
C PHE A 428 -62.52 -22.95 -21.44
N ASN A 429 -62.96 -24.04 -20.83
CA ASN A 429 -64.27 -24.66 -21.02
C ASN A 429 -65.13 -24.44 -19.75
N PRO A 430 -66.18 -23.58 -19.82
CA PRO A 430 -67.08 -23.31 -18.71
C PRO A 430 -67.83 -24.54 -18.18
N GLU A 431 -68.23 -25.46 -19.06
CA GLU A 431 -68.96 -26.68 -18.69
C GLU A 431 -68.10 -27.59 -17.82
N VAL A 432 -66.84 -27.76 -18.20
CA VAL A 432 -65.85 -28.57 -17.47
C VAL A 432 -65.44 -27.90 -16.15
N ALA A 433 -65.39 -26.56 -16.12
CA ALA A 433 -65.09 -25.82 -14.89
C ALA A 433 -66.21 -25.97 -13.84
N GLY A 434 -67.48 -26.05 -14.27
CA GLY A 434 -68.65 -26.09 -13.41
C GLY A 434 -69.03 -24.72 -12.84
N VAL A 435 -70.25 -24.57 -12.31
CA VAL A 435 -70.75 -23.31 -11.71
C VAL A 435 -69.88 -22.91 -10.52
N GLY A 436 -69.38 -21.67 -10.50
CA GLY A 436 -68.53 -21.17 -9.43
C GLY A 436 -67.53 -20.10 -9.85
N THR A 437 -66.67 -19.72 -8.90
CA THR A 437 -65.53 -18.83 -9.15
C THR A 437 -64.28 -19.65 -9.40
N HIS A 438 -63.61 -19.40 -10.52
CA HIS A 438 -62.40 -20.08 -10.95
C HIS A 438 -61.24 -19.10 -11.13
N TYR A 439 -60.03 -19.55 -10.85
CA TYR A 439 -58.81 -18.78 -11.07
C TYR A 439 -57.94 -19.48 -12.09
N LEU A 440 -57.72 -18.83 -13.23
CA LEU A 440 -56.85 -19.32 -14.28
C LEU A 440 -55.47 -18.69 -14.09
N SER A 441 -54.43 -19.52 -14.06
CA SER A 441 -53.05 -19.08 -13.96
C SER A 441 -52.39 -19.19 -15.33
N TRP A 442 -51.49 -18.27 -15.63
CA TRP A 442 -50.65 -18.33 -16.83
C TRP A 442 -49.19 -18.10 -16.48
N ASN A 443 -48.30 -18.69 -17.27
CA ASN A 443 -46.87 -18.43 -17.25
C ASN A 443 -46.37 -18.24 -18.69
N CYS A 444 -45.59 -17.18 -18.92
CA CYS A 444 -44.93 -16.91 -20.18
C CYS A 444 -43.54 -16.32 -19.90
N ASN A 445 -42.49 -16.98 -20.41
CA ASN A 445 -41.09 -16.55 -20.29
C ASN A 445 -40.67 -16.16 -18.85
N GLY A 446 -41.12 -16.93 -17.85
CA GLY A 446 -40.79 -16.70 -16.43
C GLY A 446 -41.68 -15.68 -15.71
N VAL A 447 -42.55 -14.97 -16.41
CA VAL A 447 -43.58 -14.09 -15.81
C VAL A 447 -44.87 -14.87 -15.61
N SER A 448 -45.48 -14.73 -14.43
CA SER A 448 -46.71 -15.45 -14.07
C SER A 448 -47.83 -14.48 -13.69
N GLY A 449 -49.07 -14.86 -13.99
CA GLY A 449 -50.24 -14.10 -13.56
C GLY A 449 -51.45 -14.99 -13.29
N LYS A 450 -52.48 -14.40 -12.66
CA LYS A 450 -53.76 -15.06 -12.38
C LYS A 450 -54.91 -14.16 -12.79
N VAL A 451 -55.96 -14.78 -13.31
CA VAL A 451 -57.22 -14.11 -13.70
C VAL A 451 -58.40 -14.86 -13.13
N LYS A 452 -59.39 -14.12 -12.62
CA LYS A 452 -60.63 -14.66 -12.07
C LYS A 452 -61.70 -14.73 -13.15
N VAL A 453 -62.39 -15.86 -13.25
CA VAL A 453 -63.53 -16.09 -14.14
C VAL A 453 -64.69 -16.68 -13.32
N ILE A 454 -65.92 -16.24 -13.59
CA ILE A 454 -67.12 -16.75 -12.91
C ILE A 454 -67.99 -17.52 -13.90
N VAL A 455 -68.28 -18.79 -13.63
CA VAL A 455 -69.26 -19.57 -14.40
C VAL A 455 -70.58 -19.54 -13.65
N LYS A 456 -71.63 -19.05 -14.32
CA LYS A 456 -72.98 -18.89 -13.79
C LYS A 456 -73.95 -19.91 -14.34
#